data_AF-A0A5P9I1A8-F1
#
_entry.id   AF-A0A5P9I1A8-F1
#
_cell.length_a   1.000
_cell.length_b   1.000
_cell.length_c   1.000
_cell.angle_alpha   90.00
_cell.angle_beta   90.00
_cell.angle_gamma   90.00
#
_symmetry.space_group_name_H-M   'P 1'
#
loop_
_entity.id
_entity.type
_entity.pdbx_description
1 polymer ?
#
loop_
_entity_poly.entity_id
_entity_poly.type
_entity_poly.pdbx_seq_one_letter_code
_entity_poly.pdbx_strand_id
1 'polypeptide(L)'
;MTDTSNFEKLRTPDGGWVGPEELHQVLAEEGYSVGTRKQYLKTLLTRLSKAECKTSKARETQQALMQEVRDILSQEQGKKGQNPISDDV
;
A
#
# COMPACT_ATOMS: atom_id res chain seq x y z
N MET A 1 13.71 0.32 17.39
CA MET A 1 12.30 -0.12 17.35
C MET A 1 11.63 0.70 16.26
N THR A 2 11.37 0.11 15.10
CA THR A 2 10.74 0.82 13.99
C THR A 2 9.31 1.09 14.42
N ASP A 3 9.01 2.37 14.67
CA ASP A 3 7.71 2.84 15.09
C ASP A 3 6.65 2.23 14.18
N THR A 4 5.75 1.49 14.81
CA THR A 4 4.73 0.67 14.17
C THR A 4 3.78 1.55 13.38
N SER A 5 4.13 1.78 12.12
CA SER A 5 3.25 1.95 10.97
C SER A 5 1.92 2.62 11.34
N ASN A 6 1.89 3.96 11.32
CA ASN A 6 0.68 4.70 11.64
C ASN A 6 -0.36 4.56 10.51
N PHE A 7 -1.03 3.41 10.49
CA PHE A 7 -2.13 3.12 9.57
C PHE A 7 -3.41 3.87 9.92
N GLU A 8 -3.42 4.67 11.00
CA GLU A 8 -4.57 5.51 11.36
C GLU A 8 -4.90 6.51 10.28
N LYS A 9 -3.89 6.99 9.54
CA LYS A 9 -4.08 7.86 8.36
C LYS A 9 -4.87 7.18 7.23
N LEU A 10 -4.92 5.84 7.22
CA LEU A 10 -5.68 5.05 6.24
C LEU A 10 -7.05 4.59 6.75
N ARG A 11 -7.50 5.16 7.88
CA ARG A 11 -8.80 4.85 8.48
C ARG A 11 -9.72 6.06 8.34
N THR A 12 -10.94 5.81 7.90
CA THR A 12 -11.98 6.84 7.91
C THR A 12 -12.52 7.02 9.33
N PRO A 13 -13.15 8.16 9.67
CA PRO A 13 -13.75 8.39 10.98
C PRO A 13 -14.79 7.34 11.40
N ASP A 14 -15.45 6.70 10.44
CA ASP A 14 -16.42 5.61 10.65
C ASP A 14 -15.74 4.26 10.97
N GLY A 15 -14.41 4.20 10.98
CA GLY A 15 -13.67 2.95 11.10
C GLY A 15 -13.68 2.11 9.82
N GLY A 16 -13.89 2.76 8.67
CA GLY A 16 -13.66 2.17 7.35
C GLY A 16 -12.20 2.31 6.92
N TRP A 17 -11.90 1.80 5.73
CA TRP A 17 -10.63 2.04 5.06
C TRP A 17 -10.77 3.21 4.08
N VAL A 18 -9.72 3.98 3.91
CA VAL A 18 -9.66 5.02 2.86
C VAL A 18 -9.55 4.38 1.47
N GLY A 19 -9.77 5.18 0.43
CA GLY A 19 -9.61 4.75 -0.95
C GLY A 19 -8.15 4.75 -1.44
N PRO A 20 -7.92 4.29 -2.67
CA PRO A 20 -6.61 4.29 -3.33
C PRO A 20 -5.92 5.67 -3.39
N GLU A 21 -6.67 6.74 -3.61
CA GLU A 21 -6.12 8.10 -3.74
C GLU A 21 -5.46 8.59 -2.44
N GLU A 22 -6.12 8.35 -1.31
CA GLU A 22 -5.61 8.71 0.02
C GLU A 22 -4.35 7.90 0.38
N LEU A 23 -4.29 6.64 -0.06
CA LEU A 23 -3.06 5.84 0.09
C LEU A 23 -1.88 6.52 -0.60
N HIS A 24 -2.05 7.03 -1.82
CA HIS A 24 -0.97 7.72 -2.53
C HIS A 24 -0.54 9.01 -1.83
N GLN A 25 -1.48 9.76 -1.27
CA GLN A 25 -1.18 10.96 -0.48
C GLN A 25 -0.33 10.60 0.75
N VAL A 26 -0.75 9.62 1.54
CA VAL A 26 0.01 9.15 2.72
C VAL A 26 1.41 8.68 2.32
N LEU A 27 1.54 7.94 1.21
CA LEU A 27 2.84 7.47 0.74
C LEU A 27 3.75 8.61 0.26
N ALA A 28 3.18 9.70 -0.26
CA ALA A 28 3.91 10.88 -0.71
C ALA A 28 4.38 11.75 0.48
N GLU A 29 3.52 11.94 1.49
CA GLU A 29 3.82 12.75 2.67
C GLU A 29 4.93 12.16 3.54
N GLU A 30 4.96 10.84 3.68
CA GLU A 30 5.86 10.16 4.62
C GLU A 30 7.29 10.02 4.07
N GLY A 31 7.53 10.35 2.79
CA GLY A 31 8.86 10.32 2.18
C GLY A 31 9.57 8.96 2.30
N TYR A 32 8.81 7.86 2.29
CA TYR A 32 9.36 6.53 2.57
C TYR A 32 10.51 6.15 1.63
N SER A 33 11.60 5.62 2.19
CA SER A 33 12.60 4.90 1.39
C SER A 33 11.95 3.67 0.71
N VAL A 34 12.45 3.26 -0.45
CA VAL A 34 11.88 2.12 -1.23
C VAL A 34 11.75 0.85 -0.37
N GLY A 35 12.72 0.56 0.49
CA GLY A 35 12.66 -0.60 1.38
C GLY A 35 11.57 -0.50 2.44
N THR A 36 11.47 0.67 3.07
CA THR A 36 10.46 0.97 4.10
C THR A 36 9.05 0.99 3.51
N ARG A 37 8.87 1.60 2.34
CA ARG A 37 7.60 1.63 1.59
C ARG A 37 7.09 0.23 1.30
N LYS A 38 7.96 -0.64 0.78
CA LYS A 38 7.61 -2.04 0.49
C LYS A 38 7.19 -2.81 1.75
N GLN A 39 7.89 -2.64 2.87
CA GLN A 39 7.53 -3.27 4.13
C GLN A 39 6.19 -2.74 4.67
N TYR A 40 5.98 -1.43 4.62
CA TYR A 40 4.72 -0.80 5.00
C TYR A 40 3.54 -1.36 4.20
N LEU A 41 3.66 -1.40 2.88
CA LEU A 41 2.62 -1.90 1.96
C LEU A 41 2.30 -3.38 2.19
N LYS A 42 3.31 -4.23 2.47
CA LYS A 42 3.09 -5.65 2.82
C LYS A 42 2.33 -5.80 4.13
N THR A 43 2.68 -5.01 5.14
CA THR A 43 1.97 -5.01 6.42
C THR A 43 0.54 -4.51 6.26
N LEU A 44 0.32 -3.47 5.45
CA LEU A 44 -1.01 -2.97 5.10
C LEU A 44 -1.87 -4.05 4.44
N LEU A 45 -1.33 -4.74 3.43
CA LEU A 45 -2.05 -5.83 2.74
C LEU A 45 -2.46 -6.95 3.70
N THR A 46 -1.57 -7.30 4.65
CA THR A 46 -1.86 -8.30 5.68
C THR A 46 -2.99 -7.86 6.61
N ARG A 47 -3.02 -6.57 6.99
CA ARG A 47 -4.11 -6.01 7.81
C ARG A 47 -5.43 -5.97 7.06
N LEU A 48 -5.40 -5.51 5.80
CA LEU A 48 -6.59 -5.48 4.95
C LEU A 48 -7.16 -6.88 4.76
N SER A 49 -6.32 -7.89 4.53
CA SER A 49 -6.78 -9.28 4.38
C SER A 49 -7.44 -9.86 5.63
N LYS A 50 -7.12 -9.34 6.83
CA LYS A 50 -7.67 -9.80 8.11
C LYS A 50 -8.84 -8.96 8.60
N ALA A 51 -9.07 -7.80 8.01
CA ALA A 51 -10.09 -6.89 8.48
C ALA A 51 -11.48 -7.35 8.01
N GLU A 52 -12.42 -7.42 8.95
CA GLU A 52 -13.81 -7.70 8.68
C GLU A 52 -14.52 -6.43 8.20
N CYS A 53 -15.33 -6.55 7.14
CA CYS A 53 -16.13 -5.45 6.64
C CYS A 53 -17.59 -5.62 7.06
N LYS A 54 -18.12 -4.59 7.72
CA LYS A 54 -19.51 -4.57 8.21
C LYS A 54 -20.53 -4.21 7.14
N THR A 55 -20.09 -3.59 6.03
CA THR A 55 -20.94 -3.14 4.94
C THR A 55 -20.34 -3.51 3.58
N SER A 56 -21.19 -3.64 2.55
CA SER A 56 -20.74 -3.92 1.18
C SER A 56 -19.81 -2.81 0.66
N LYS A 57 -20.16 -1.53 0.92
CA LYS A 57 -19.33 -0.39 0.54
C LYS A 57 -17.94 -0.42 1.19
N ALA A 58 -17.86 -0.79 2.47
CA ALA A 58 -16.58 -0.94 3.15
C ALA A 58 -15.74 -2.07 2.55
N ARG A 59 -16.39 -3.18 2.16
CA ARG A 59 -15.75 -4.30 1.47
C ARG A 59 -15.22 -3.90 0.10
N GLU A 60 -16.00 -3.18 -0.69
CA GLU A 60 -15.59 -2.68 -2.01
C GLU A 60 -14.37 -1.75 -1.88
N THR A 61 -14.43 -0.82 -0.93
CA THR A 61 -13.32 0.12 -0.66
C THR A 61 -12.06 -0.63 -0.20
N GLN A 62 -12.22 -1.60 0.71
CA GLN A 62 -11.12 -2.47 1.16
C GLN A 62 -10.51 -3.25 -0.01
N GLN A 63 -11.33 -3.82 -0.90
CA GLN A 63 -10.84 -4.58 -2.05
C GLN A 63 -10.11 -3.69 -3.05
N ALA A 64 -10.64 -2.49 -3.33
CA ALA A 64 -9.97 -1.50 -4.18
C ALA A 64 -8.61 -1.09 -3.58
N LEU A 65 -8.56 -0.84 -2.28
CA LEU A 65 -7.31 -0.51 -1.59
C LEU A 65 -6.31 -1.68 -1.61
N MET A 66 -6.78 -2.93 -1.41
CA MET A 66 -5.93 -4.12 -1.53
C MET A 66 -5.36 -4.29 -2.93
N GLN A 67 -6.16 -4.00 -3.96
CA GLN A 67 -5.73 -4.08 -5.35
C GLN A 67 -4.64 -3.02 -5.62
N GLU A 68 -4.87 -1.77 -5.22
CA GLU A 68 -3.89 -0.70 -5.38
C GLU A 68 -2.55 -1.02 -4.69
N VAL A 69 -2.59 -1.53 -3.45
CA VAL A 69 -1.38 -1.94 -2.72
C VAL A 69 -0.60 -3.01 -3.48
N ARG A 70 -1.29 -3.98 -4.10
CA ARG A 70 -0.65 -5.01 -4.93
C ARG A 70 -0.02 -4.41 -6.17
N ASP A 71 -0.69 -3.47 -6.83
CA ASP A 71 -0.20 -2.81 -8.03
C ASP A 71 1.06 -2.00 -7.74
N ILE A 72 1.10 -1.25 -6.64
CA ILE A 72 2.30 -0.52 -6.19
C ILE A 72 3.45 -1.52 -5.90
N LEU A 73 3.18 -2.58 -5.14
CA LEU A 73 4.18 -3.61 -4.81
C LEU A 73 4.71 -4.34 -6.06
N SER A 74 3.87 -4.51 -7.09
CA SER A 74 4.24 -5.08 -8.37
C SER A 74 5.16 -4.13 -9.15
N GLN A 75 4.80 -2.86 -9.24
CA GLN A 75 5.63 -1.82 -9.87
C GLN A 75 7.00 -1.68 -9.19
N GLU A 76 7.05 -1.72 -7.86
CA GLU A 76 8.32 -1.69 -7.11
C GLU A 76 9.19 -2.93 -7.35
N GLN A 77 8.59 -4.08 -7.68
CA GLN A 77 9.31 -5.30 -8.04
C GLN A 77 9.79 -5.30 -9.49
N GLY A 78 8.96 -4.84 -10.43
CA GLY A 78 9.33 -4.70 -11.83
C GLY A 78 10.51 -3.75 -12.03
N LYS A 79 10.54 -2.65 -11.27
CA LYS A 79 11.68 -1.70 -11.26
C LYS A 79 12.99 -2.33 -10.77
N LYS A 80 12.94 -3.39 -9.96
CA LYS A 80 14.14 -4.12 -9.51
C LYS A 80 14.63 -5.18 -10.51
N GLY A 81 13.84 -5.48 -11.55
CA GLY A 81 14.17 -6.45 -12.61
C GLY A 81 14.65 -5.82 -13.92
N GLN A 82 14.46 -4.50 -14.11
CA GLN A 82 15.08 -3.75 -15.20
C GLN A 82 16.39 -3.11 -14.72
N ASN A 83 17.42 -3.93 -14.53
CA ASN A 83 18.74 -3.44 -14.94
C ASN A 83 18.65 -3.31 -16.46
N PRO A 84 18.99 -2.15 -17.07
CA PRO A 84 19.22 -2.13 -18.49
C PRO A 84 20.37 -3.11 -18.72
N ILE A 85 20.11 -4.19 -19.45
CA ILE A 85 21.18 -4.86 -20.16
C ILE A 85 21.58 -3.82 -21.21
N SER A 86 22.53 -2.98 -20.84
CA SER A 86 23.34 -2.24 -21.79
C SER A 86 24.10 -3.31 -22.54
N ASP A 87 23.52 -3.79 -23.64
CA ASP A 87 24.28 -4.54 -24.62
C ASP A 87 24.93 -3.48 -25.52
N ASP A 88 26.13 -3.09 -25.09
CA ASP A 88 27.15 -2.55 -25.96
C ASP A 88 27.73 -3.73 -26.73
N VAL A 89 27.21 -4.01 -27.94
CA VAL A 89 27.96 -4.51 -29.12
C VAL A 89 27.14 -4.41 -30.41
#